data_AF-A0A2A4WRM4-F1
#
_entry.id   AF-A0A2A4WRM4-F1
#
_cell.length_a   1.000
_cell.length_b   1.000
_cell.length_c   1.000
_cell.angle_alpha   90.00
_cell.angle_beta   90.00
_cell.angle_gamma   90.00
#
_symmetry.space_group_name_H-M   'P 1'
#
loop_
_entity.id
_entity.type
_entity.pdbx_description
1 polymer ?
#
loop_
_entity_poly.entity_id
_entity_poly.type
_entity_poly.pdbx_seq_one_letter_code
_entity_poly.pdbx_strand_id
1 'polypeptide(L)' 'MLSPLSTLSRGYSITKDRNSGKILNKKSDFNQRQEINILLSDGVINATVE' A
#
# COMPACT_ATOMS: atom_id res chain seq x y z
N MET A 1 19.61 10.47 -2.18
CA MET A 1 18.15 10.33 -2.31
C MET A 1 17.81 8.85 -2.43
N LEU A 2 16.90 8.34 -1.60
CA LEU A 2 16.40 6.96 -1.75
C LEU A 2 15.30 6.96 -2.82
N SER A 3 15.45 6.19 -3.89
CA SER A 3 14.38 6.07 -4.89
C SER A 3 13.24 5.20 -4.34
N PRO A 4 11.97 5.47 -4.70
CA PRO A 4 10.84 4.62 -4.30
C PRO A 4 11.06 3.15 -4.69
N LEU A 5 11.62 2.89 -5.88
CA LEU A 5 11.94 1.55 -6.33
C LEU A 5 13.00 0.87 -5.45
N SER A 6 14.09 1.57 -5.11
CA SER A 6 15.10 1.03 -4.19
C SER A 6 14.54 0.72 -2.81
N THR A 7 13.48 1.42 -2.41
CA THR A 7 12.81 1.23 -1.13
C THR A 7 11.93 -0.01 -1.17
N LEU A 8 11.14 -0.20 -2.23
CA LEU A 8 10.39 -1.44 -2.44
C LEU A 8 11.32 -2.66 -2.49
N SER A 9 12.47 -2.57 -3.17
CA SER A 9 13.47 -3.66 -3.21
C SER A 9 14.06 -4.03 -1.84
N ARG A 10 13.93 -3.17 -0.82
CA ARG A 10 14.34 -3.47 0.57
C ARG A 10 13.25 -4.18 1.38
N GLY A 11 12.15 -4.58 0.75
CA GLY A 11 11.04 -5.29 1.41
C GLY A 11 9.97 -4.38 2.01
N TYR A 12 10.00 -3.08 1.71
CA TYR A 12 8.90 -2.18 2.06
C TYR A 12 7.76 -2.30 1.06
N SER A 13 6.56 -1.89 1.48
CA SER A 13 5.37 -1.82 0.64
C SER A 13 4.75 -0.43 0.69
N ILE A 14 3.96 -0.11 -0.34
CA ILE A 14 3.13 1.09 -0.36
C ILE A 14 1.67 0.65 -0.43
N THR A 15 0.91 0.92 0.62
CA THR A 15 -0.52 0.63 0.65
C THR A 15 -1.32 1.85 0.24
N LYS A 16 -2.34 1.66 -0.60
CA LYS A 16 -3.25 2.71 -1.07
C LYS A 16 -4.69 2.28 -0.92
N ASP A 17 -5.56 3.24 -0.62
CA ASP A 17 -6.99 3.08 -0.84
C ASP A 17 -7.25 2.82 -2.32
N ARG A 18 -8.02 1.78 -2.63
CA ARG A 18 -8.26 1.36 -4.02
C ARG A 18 -9.10 2.38 -4.79
N ASN A 19 -10.01 3.06 -4.13
CA ASN A 19 -10.97 3.97 -4.75
C ASN A 19 -10.38 5.37 -4.94
N SER A 20 -9.66 5.87 -3.93
CA SER A 20 -9.16 7.25 -3.90
C SER A 20 -7.68 7.36 -4.26
N GLY A 21 -6.93 6.25 -4.29
CA GLY A 21 -5.49 6.24 -4.49
C GLY A 21 -4.68 6.85 -3.33
N LYS A 22 -5.33 7.19 -2.21
CA LYS A 22 -4.69 7.80 -1.03
C LYS A 22 -3.72 6.79 -0.40
N ILE A 23 -2.49 7.22 -0.10
CA ILE A 23 -1.51 6.42 0.65
C ILE A 23 -2.04 6.18 2.08
N LEU A 24 -2.03 4.93 2.53
CA LEU A 24 -2.42 4.51 3.87
C LEU A 24 -1.16 4.09 4.63
N ASN A 25 -0.80 4.80 5.70
CA ASN A 25 0.46 4.57 6.41
C ASN A 25 0.35 4.57 7.94
N LYS A 26 -0.86 4.76 8.48
CA LYS A 26 -1.16 4.70 9.92
C LYS A 26 -2.49 3.99 10.12
N LYS A 27 -2.67 3.35 11.28
CA LYS A 27 -3.88 2.57 11.61
C LYS A 27 -5.19 3.33 11.35
N SER A 28 -5.22 4.65 11.64
CA SER A 28 -6.43 5.47 11.46
C SER A 28 -6.79 5.79 10.01
N ASP A 29 -5.93 5.47 9.04
CA ASP A 29 -6.28 5.55 7.63
C ASP A 29 -7.06 4.31 7.14
N PHE A 30 -7.12 3.24 7.95
CA PHE A 30 -7.77 1.99 7.61
C PHE A 30 -9.14 1.87 8.27
N ASN A 31 -10.11 1.41 7.51
CA ASN A 31 -11.45 1.06 7.97
C ASN A 31 -11.74 -0.41 7.68
N GLN A 32 -12.64 -0.99 8.47
CA GLN A 32 -13.10 -2.36 8.24
C GLN A 32 -13.75 -2.47 6.86
N ARG A 33 -13.54 -3.61 6.18
CA ARG A 33 -14.03 -3.90 4.83
C ARG A 33 -13.53 -2.97 3.73
N GLN A 34 -12.51 -2.16 4.01
CA GLN A 34 -11.92 -1.25 3.00
C GLN A 34 -11.13 -2.03 1.95
N GLU A 35 -11.34 -1.71 0.67
CA GLU A 35 -10.54 -2.24 -0.43
C GLU A 35 -9.23 -1.46 -0.58
N ILE A 36 -8.12 -2.19 -0.64
CA ILE A 36 -6.78 -1.62 -0.70
C ILE A 36 -5.92 -2.26 -1.79
N ASN A 37 -4.90 -1.52 -2.21
CA ASN A 37 -3.85 -1.98 -3.09
C ASN A 37 -2.51 -1.91 -2.37
N ILE A 38 -1.76 -3.01 -2.40
CA ILE A 38 -0.43 -3.11 -1.80
C ILE A 38 0.57 -3.22 -2.94
N LEU A 39 1.35 -2.16 -3.17
CA LEU A 39 2.44 -2.14 -4.12
C LEU A 39 3.70 -2.71 -3.47
N LEU A 40 4.27 -3.73 -4.12
CA LEU A 40 5.52 -4.39 -3.80
C LEU A 40 6.53 -4.16 -4.93
N SER A 41 7.75 -4.67 -4.78
CA SER A 41 8.81 -4.50 -5.79
C SER A 41 8.51 -5.17 -7.13
N ASP A 42 7.67 -6.21 -7.12
CA ASP A 42 7.38 -7.10 -8.25
C ASP A 42 5.93 -7.02 -8.73
N GLY A 43 5.10 -6.18 -8.10
CA GLY A 43 3.71 -6.05 -8.52
C GLY A 43 2.79 -5.44 -7.47
N VAL A 44 1.49 -5.64 -7.69
CA VAL A 44 0.41 -5.11 -6.83
C VAL A 44 -0.49 -6.25 -6.38
N ILE A 45 -0.77 -6.29 -5.08
CA ILE A 45 -1.78 -7.18 -4.48
C ILE A 45 -3.05 -6.36 -4.19
N ASN A 46 -4.20 -6.91 -4.56
CA ASN A 46 -5.51 -6.38 -4.17
C ASN A 46 -5.98 -7.12 -2.92
N ALA A 47 -6.41 -6.39 -1.89
CA ALA A 47 -6.87 -6.97 -0.63
C ALA A 47 -8.03 -6.17 -0.02
N THR A 48 -8.69 -6.77 0.96
CA THR A 48 -9.74 -6.15 1.77
C THR A 48 -9.33 -6.22 3.23
N VAL A 49 -9.51 -5.11 3.96
CA VAL A 49 -9.25 -5.04 5.40
C VAL A 49 -10.36 -5.77 6.16
N GLU A 50 -10.01 -6.68 7.07
CA GLU A 50 -10.97 -7.41 7.93
C GLU A 50 -11.28 -6.70 9.25
#